data_AF-A0A2G9NRK9-F1
#
_entry.id   AF-A0A2G9NRK9-F1
#
_cell.length_a   1.000
_cell.length_b   1.000
_cell.length_c   1.000
_cell.angle_alpha   90.00
_cell.angle_beta   90.00
_cell.angle_gamma   90.00
#
_symmetry.space_group_name_H-M   'P 1'
#
loop_
_entity.id
_entity.type
_entity.pdbx_description
1 polymer ?
#
loop_
_entity_poly.entity_id
_entity_poly.type
_entity_poly.pdbx_seq_one_letter_code
_entity_poly.pdbx_strand_id
1 'polypeptide(L)'
;MRIIKEKEGKILDIKTKELSLKSLSQISEVGMKILEVLKEGIMYPKQIAKKLKIHEQNVYYYIRKLEIAGMIKVAKQERIQGTIAKFYALTSDSFYVKIGDFKESSKVNERELGILKNFIENGELNALIVVGSPDPHGPMKARSKDGYFGMDLALFLGTFLTNISESKVKLDTEVLDKDLKENNLIILGGPIVNKVAESLGSKVPIYYNEKKKGFYSTLSGKTYVHEEVGVINICKSPFNPDKEIIFIAGIRNSGTKASIMAFLKKLDELEEGNSNDSDIKSRVVEGLDLDSDGIVDDVEILE
;
A
#
# COMPACT_ATOMS: atom_id res chain seq x y z
N MET A 1 13.76 -0.43 16.25
CA MET A 1 12.31 -0.15 16.21
C MET A 1 12.09 1.33 15.89
N ARG A 2 10.94 1.70 15.35
CA ARG A 2 10.53 3.10 15.13
C ARG A 2 9.15 3.31 15.75
N ILE A 3 8.90 4.49 16.29
CA ILE A 3 7.53 4.95 16.59
C ILE A 3 7.09 5.76 15.38
N ILE A 4 5.91 5.43 14.85
CA ILE A 4 5.29 6.14 13.73
C ILE A 4 4.21 7.06 14.30
N LYS A 5 4.16 8.29 13.80
CA LYS A 5 3.12 9.28 14.11
C LYS A 5 2.57 9.84 12.82
N GLU A 6 1.26 9.72 12.63
CA GLU A 6 0.56 10.38 11.54
C GLU A 6 0.15 11.79 11.96
N LYS A 7 0.42 12.79 11.10
CA LYS A 7 -0.02 14.17 11.31
C LYS A 7 -0.22 14.87 9.98
N GLU A 8 -1.42 15.42 9.75
CA GLU A 8 -1.74 16.19 8.54
C GLU A 8 -1.40 15.43 7.23
N GLY A 9 -1.75 14.14 7.16
CA GLY A 9 -1.47 13.28 6.00
C GLY A 9 0.01 12.92 5.81
N LYS A 10 0.90 13.27 6.76
CA LYS A 10 2.31 12.89 6.73
C LYS A 10 2.60 11.82 7.76
N ILE A 11 3.41 10.85 7.36
CA ILE A 11 3.97 9.82 8.23
C ILE A 11 5.32 10.31 8.75
N LEU A 12 5.40 10.57 10.05
CA LEU A 12 6.64 10.90 10.75
C LEU A 12 7.13 9.69 11.52
N ASP A 13 8.44 9.48 11.58
CA ASP A 13 9.02 8.40 12.38
C ASP A 13 10.20 8.86 13.25
N ILE A 14 10.41 8.14 14.34
CA ILE A 14 11.54 8.37 15.25
C ILE A 14 12.16 7.04 15.67
N LYS A 15 13.49 6.97 15.61
CA LYS A 15 14.24 5.79 16.05
C LYS A 15 14.02 5.57 17.54
N THR A 16 13.49 4.40 17.88
CA THR A 16 13.06 4.08 19.24
C THR A 16 13.73 2.81 19.74
N LYS A 17 14.12 2.82 21.02
CA LYS A 17 14.64 1.65 21.74
C LYS A 17 13.65 1.18 22.81
N GLU A 18 13.44 -0.12 22.86
CA GLU A 18 12.68 -0.76 23.94
C GLU A 18 13.46 -0.75 25.24
N LEU A 19 12.78 -0.38 26.31
CA LEU A 19 13.27 -0.47 27.66
C LEU A 19 12.48 -1.52 28.44
N SER A 20 13.16 -2.20 29.36
CA SER A 20 12.50 -3.09 30.31
C SER A 20 11.58 -2.30 31.26
N LEU A 21 10.51 -2.91 31.75
CA LEU A 21 9.65 -2.32 32.78
C LEU A 21 10.44 -1.89 34.03
N LYS A 22 11.48 -2.65 34.39
CA LYS A 22 12.38 -2.32 35.52
C LYS A 22 13.14 -1.01 35.31
N SER A 23 13.34 -0.58 34.06
CA SER A 23 14.02 0.69 33.75
C SER A 23 13.20 1.92 34.17
N LEU A 24 11.88 1.81 34.31
CA LEU A 24 11.02 2.92 34.74
C LEU A 24 11.39 3.43 36.14
N SER A 25 11.77 2.54 37.07
CA SER A 25 12.18 2.92 38.42
C SER A 25 13.48 3.73 38.47
N GLN A 26 14.23 3.76 37.37
CA GLN A 26 15.49 4.49 37.25
C GLN A 26 15.30 5.91 36.68
N ILE A 27 14.12 6.21 36.12
CA ILE A 27 13.78 7.52 35.57
C ILE A 27 13.31 8.41 36.72
N SER A 28 14.07 9.46 36.99
CA SER A 28 13.72 10.52 37.94
C SER A 28 13.65 11.85 37.20
N GLU A 29 13.13 12.89 37.84
CA GLU A 29 13.10 14.24 37.28
C GLU A 29 14.51 14.72 36.85
N VAL A 30 15.53 14.47 37.66
CA VAL A 30 16.92 14.81 37.32
C VAL A 30 17.44 13.96 36.16
N GLY A 31 17.07 12.67 36.13
CA GLY A 31 17.39 11.79 35.00
C GLY A 31 16.80 12.29 33.68
N MET A 32 15.54 12.72 33.68
CA MET A 32 14.88 13.30 32.50
C MET A 32 15.62 14.56 32.02
N LYS A 33 15.97 15.46 32.93
CA LYS A 33 16.77 16.67 32.61
C LYS A 33 18.14 16.34 32.01
N ILE A 34 18.79 15.27 32.47
CA ILE A 34 20.06 14.80 31.88
C ILE A 34 19.84 14.28 30.45
N LEU A 35 18.75 13.55 30.19
CA LEU A 35 18.42 13.08 28.84
C LEU A 35 18.14 14.26 27.88
N GLU A 36 17.44 15.30 28.34
CA GLU A 36 17.21 16.53 27.57
C GLU A 36 18.52 17.22 27.20
N VAL A 37 19.45 17.36 28.15
CA VAL A 37 20.77 17.93 27.89
C VAL A 37 21.57 17.09 26.88
N LEU A 38 21.50 15.76 26.99
CA LEU A 38 22.20 14.85 26.08
C LEU A 38 21.57 14.77 24.69
N LYS A 39 20.34 15.27 24.50
CA LYS A 39 19.72 15.44 23.17
C LYS A 39 20.49 16.45 22.33
N GLU A 40 21.13 17.43 22.95
CA GLU A 40 21.91 18.46 22.25
C GLU A 40 23.28 17.96 21.77
N GLY A 41 23.77 16.84 22.31
CA GLY A 41 25.06 16.26 21.93
C GLY A 41 25.73 15.48 23.07
N ILE A 42 26.90 14.91 22.77
CA ILE A 42 27.66 14.12 23.73
C ILE A 42 28.31 15.00 24.81
N MET A 43 28.18 14.63 26.08
CA MET A 43 28.71 15.43 27.19
C MET A 43 29.30 14.56 28.30
N TYR A 44 30.26 15.09 29.04
CA TYR A 44 30.79 14.47 30.25
C TYR A 44 30.16 15.07 31.52
N PRO A 45 30.25 14.40 32.69
CA PRO A 45 29.47 14.74 33.89
C PRO A 45 29.56 16.20 34.34
N LYS A 46 30.75 16.82 34.30
CA LYS A 46 30.95 18.22 34.69
C LYS A 46 30.21 19.22 33.77
N GLN A 47 30.12 18.94 32.47
CA GLN A 47 29.35 19.78 31.54
C GLN A 47 27.85 19.73 31.84
N ILE A 48 27.35 18.52 32.11
CA ILE A 48 25.96 18.27 32.48
C ILE A 48 25.64 18.97 33.80
N ALA A 49 26.52 18.85 34.81
CA ALA A 49 26.39 19.52 36.10
C ALA A 49 26.30 21.04 35.96
N LYS A 50 27.15 21.63 35.12
CA LYS A 50 27.16 23.07 34.84
C LYS A 50 25.88 23.54 34.15
N LYS A 51 25.37 22.80 33.15
CA LYS A 51 24.12 23.12 32.44
C LYS A 51 22.92 23.05 33.37
N LEU A 52 22.84 22.01 34.20
CA LEU A 52 21.73 21.77 35.10
C LEU A 52 21.83 22.54 36.43
N LYS A 53 22.96 23.19 36.70
CA LYS A 53 23.26 23.90 37.97
C LYS A 53 23.08 22.98 39.20
N ILE A 54 23.55 21.74 39.11
CA ILE A 54 23.50 20.74 40.18
C ILE A 54 24.90 20.21 40.52
N HIS A 55 25.04 19.61 41.70
CA HIS A 55 26.30 19.03 42.16
C HIS A 55 26.75 17.85 41.28
N GLU A 56 28.05 17.76 40.97
CA GLU A 56 28.60 16.77 40.04
C GLU A 56 28.40 15.32 40.52
N GLN A 57 28.48 15.06 41.83
CA GLN A 57 28.19 13.72 42.38
C GLN A 57 26.75 13.27 42.09
N ASN A 58 25.78 14.20 42.09
CA ASN A 58 24.40 13.87 41.75
C ASN A 58 24.29 13.49 40.27
N VAL A 59 25.03 14.16 39.39
CA VAL A 59 25.09 13.80 37.97
C VAL A 59 25.67 12.40 37.79
N TYR A 60 26.79 12.07 38.45
CA TYR A 60 27.37 10.72 38.40
C TYR A 60 26.38 9.64 38.84
N TYR A 61 25.60 9.89 39.90
CA TYR A 61 24.58 8.97 40.37
C TYR A 61 23.53 8.67 39.30
N TYR A 62 22.97 9.72 38.66
CA TYR A 62 21.93 9.54 37.64
C TYR A 62 22.47 9.02 36.31
N ILE A 63 23.69 9.39 35.91
CA ILE A 63 24.35 8.81 34.73
C ILE A 63 24.44 7.29 34.90
N ARG A 64 24.87 6.79 36.06
CA ARG A 64 24.94 5.35 36.32
C ARG A 64 23.56 4.68 36.19
N LYS A 65 22.51 5.30 36.73
CA LYS A 65 21.13 4.78 36.62
C LYS A 65 20.65 4.74 35.17
N LEU A 66 20.85 5.81 34.41
CA LEU A 66 20.46 5.92 33.01
C LEU A 66 21.25 4.96 32.11
N GLU A 67 22.52 4.72 32.42
CA GLU A 67 23.37 3.77 31.71
C GLU A 67 22.90 2.33 31.98
N ILE A 68 22.61 1.97 33.25
CA ILE A 68 22.02 0.68 33.62
C ILE A 68 20.65 0.48 32.94
N ALA A 69 19.84 1.52 32.90
CA ALA A 69 18.55 1.50 32.20
C ALA A 69 18.71 1.37 30.67
N GLY A 70 19.93 1.52 30.14
CA GLY A 70 20.25 1.40 28.73
C GLY A 70 19.86 2.61 27.90
N MET A 71 19.57 3.76 28.53
CA MET A 71 19.18 5.00 27.86
C MET A 71 20.38 5.75 27.31
N ILE A 72 21.50 5.71 28.02
CA ILE A 72 22.76 6.36 27.62
C ILE A 72 23.90 5.34 27.51
N LYS A 73 24.94 5.70 26.78
CA LYS A 73 26.18 4.92 26.65
C LYS A 73 27.40 5.83 26.64
N VAL A 74 28.56 5.30 26.99
CA VAL A 74 29.84 5.98 26.73
C VAL A 74 30.07 6.04 25.21
N ALA A 75 30.10 7.25 24.66
CA ALA A 75 30.35 7.51 23.25
C ALA A 75 31.84 7.61 22.94
N LYS A 76 32.61 8.23 23.85
CA LYS A 76 34.07 8.34 23.75
C LYS A 76 34.71 8.58 25.12
N GLN A 77 36.03 8.44 25.19
CA GLN A 77 36.84 8.79 26.34
C GLN A 77 37.95 9.74 25.90
N GLU A 78 38.15 10.84 26.64
CA GLU A 78 39.20 11.82 26.35
C GLU A 78 39.90 12.25 27.62
N ARG A 79 41.16 12.69 27.50
CA ARG A 79 41.94 13.18 28.64
C ARG A 79 41.68 14.67 28.84
N ILE A 80 41.11 15.03 29.99
CA ILE A 80 40.80 16.41 30.38
C ILE A 80 41.54 16.71 31.69
N GLN A 81 42.41 17.72 31.68
CA GLN A 81 43.16 18.16 32.87
C GLN A 81 43.86 16.99 33.60
N GLY A 82 44.50 16.10 32.82
CA GLY A 82 45.24 14.95 33.34
C GLY A 82 44.40 13.70 33.64
N THR A 83 43.07 13.81 33.73
CA THR A 83 42.14 12.71 34.06
C THR A 83 41.38 12.22 32.83
N ILE A 84 41.01 10.93 32.78
CA ILE A 84 40.18 10.39 31.69
C ILE A 84 38.71 10.72 31.98
N ALA A 85 38.06 11.46 31.08
CA ALA A 85 36.65 11.79 31.12
C ALA A 85 35.86 10.93 30.10
N LYS A 86 34.78 10.31 30.57
CA LYS A 86 33.82 9.60 29.72
C LYS A 86 32.75 10.57 29.23
N PHE A 87 32.55 10.61 27.91
CA PHE A 87 31.46 11.35 27.28
C PHE A 87 30.30 10.40 27.03
N TYR A 88 29.11 10.81 27.43
CA TYR A 88 27.89 10.02 27.31
C TYR A 88 27.01 10.56 26.17
N ALA A 89 26.29 9.66 25.52
CA ALA A 89 25.30 9.96 24.48
C ALA A 89 24.02 9.16 24.71
N LEU A 90 22.90 9.67 24.20
CA LEU A 90 21.68 8.88 24.09
C LEU A 90 21.91 7.65 23.20
N THR A 91 21.26 6.53 23.53
CA THR A 91 21.31 5.31 22.72
C THR A 91 20.26 5.29 21.62
N SER A 92 19.22 6.12 21.73
CA SER A 92 18.13 6.29 20.76
C SER A 92 17.48 7.66 20.95
N ASP A 93 16.80 8.15 19.92
CA ASP A 93 16.09 9.44 19.94
C ASP A 93 14.78 9.39 20.72
N SER A 94 14.26 8.18 20.92
CA SER A 94 13.06 7.89 21.69
C SER A 94 13.20 6.54 22.43
N PHE A 95 12.45 6.42 23.52
CA PHE A 95 12.37 5.21 24.32
C PHE A 95 10.90 4.87 24.58
N TYR A 96 10.60 3.57 24.66
CA TYR A 96 9.28 3.10 25.08
C TYR A 96 9.42 1.93 26.04
N VAL A 97 8.37 1.67 26.80
CA VAL A 97 8.26 0.52 27.67
C VAL A 97 7.05 -0.29 27.24
N LYS A 98 7.27 -1.57 27.00
CA LYS A 98 6.24 -2.52 26.60
C LYS A 98 5.57 -3.14 27.83
N ILE A 99 4.24 -3.06 27.92
CA ILE A 99 3.44 -3.73 28.96
C ILE A 99 2.73 -4.97 28.40
N GLY A 100 2.13 -4.86 27.20
CA GLY A 100 1.50 -5.99 26.49
C GLY A 100 2.26 -6.36 25.21
N ASP A 101 1.83 -7.40 24.50
CA ASP A 101 2.51 -7.85 23.29
C ASP A 101 2.01 -7.14 22.02
N PHE A 102 2.91 -7.02 21.04
CA PHE A 102 2.54 -6.58 19.70
C PHE A 102 1.57 -7.60 19.10
N LYS A 103 0.46 -7.10 18.58
CA LYS A 103 -0.42 -7.88 17.71
C LYS A 103 0.00 -7.61 16.27
N GLU A 104 -0.19 -8.61 15.43
CA GLU A 104 -0.02 -8.44 13.99
C GLU A 104 -0.99 -7.35 13.51
N SER A 105 -0.43 -6.28 12.95
CA SER A 105 -1.22 -5.21 12.35
C SER A 105 -1.35 -5.54 10.87
N SER A 106 -2.57 -5.76 10.39
CA SER A 106 -2.84 -5.45 8.99
C SER A 106 -2.60 -3.94 8.84
N LYS A 107 -1.85 -3.52 7.81
CA LYS A 107 -1.76 -2.08 7.44
C LYS A 107 -3.12 -1.48 7.10
N VAL A 108 -4.10 -2.35 6.88
CA VAL A 108 -5.42 -2.03 6.39
C VAL A 108 -6.44 -2.41 7.45
N ASN A 109 -7.25 -1.46 7.88
CA ASN A 109 -8.46 -1.78 8.63
C ASN A 109 -9.39 -2.57 7.69
N GLU A 110 -10.04 -3.66 8.10
CA GLU A 110 -10.96 -4.39 7.19
C GLU A 110 -12.05 -3.48 6.62
N ARG A 111 -12.42 -2.41 7.35
CA ARG A 111 -13.30 -1.34 6.89
C ARG A 111 -12.77 -0.49 5.73
N GLU A 112 -11.46 -0.49 5.49
CA GLU A 112 -10.81 0.26 4.39
C GLU A 112 -10.62 -0.58 3.13
N LEU A 113 -10.77 -1.91 3.20
CA LEU A 113 -10.57 -2.76 2.03
C LEU A 113 -11.75 -2.72 1.05
N GLY A 114 -12.98 -2.54 1.54
CA GLY A 114 -14.19 -2.48 0.70
C GLY A 114 -14.25 -3.63 -0.32
N ILE A 115 -14.30 -3.27 -1.60
CA ILE A 115 -14.31 -4.19 -2.75
C ILE A 115 -13.02 -5.03 -2.90
N LEU A 116 -11.93 -4.68 -2.23
CA LEU A 116 -10.64 -5.39 -2.25
C LEU A 116 -10.52 -6.48 -1.16
N LYS A 117 -11.50 -6.62 -0.26
CA LYS A 117 -11.40 -7.51 0.91
C LYS A 117 -11.02 -8.96 0.58
N ASN A 118 -11.47 -9.47 -0.57
CA ASN A 118 -11.18 -10.85 -1.00
C ASN A 118 -9.88 -10.95 -1.82
N PHE A 119 -9.33 -9.82 -2.25
CA PHE A 119 -8.10 -9.73 -3.04
C PHE A 119 -6.88 -9.44 -2.16
N ILE A 120 -7.08 -9.09 -0.90
CA ILE A 120 -6.02 -8.76 0.06
C ILE A 120 -6.27 -9.53 1.35
N GLU A 121 -5.32 -10.39 1.72
CA GLU A 121 -5.43 -11.24 2.91
C GLU A 121 -4.15 -11.11 3.74
N ASN A 122 -4.28 -10.75 5.01
CA ASN A 122 -3.15 -10.57 5.94
C ASN A 122 -2.05 -9.63 5.43
N GLY A 123 -2.44 -8.60 4.66
CA GLY A 123 -1.50 -7.65 4.06
C GLY A 123 -0.65 -8.24 2.91
N GLU A 124 -1.08 -9.37 2.35
CA GLU A 124 -0.56 -9.93 1.10
C GLU A 124 -1.64 -9.91 0.01
N LEU A 125 -1.20 -9.90 -1.25
CA LEU A 125 -2.10 -9.99 -2.39
C LEU A 125 -2.62 -11.42 -2.54
N ASN A 126 -3.92 -11.62 -2.31
CA ASN A 126 -4.65 -12.87 -2.49
C ASN A 126 -5.30 -12.95 -3.88
N ALA A 127 -4.50 -12.68 -4.91
CA ALA A 127 -4.93 -12.72 -6.29
C ALA A 127 -3.76 -12.93 -7.25
N LEU A 128 -4.07 -13.41 -8.45
CA LEU A 128 -3.17 -13.41 -9.59
C LEU A 128 -3.53 -12.25 -10.52
N ILE A 129 -2.57 -11.38 -10.81
CA ILE A 129 -2.70 -10.32 -11.80
C ILE A 129 -2.32 -10.90 -13.16
N VAL A 130 -3.25 -10.81 -14.12
CA VAL A 130 -3.08 -11.29 -15.48
C VAL A 130 -3.03 -10.09 -16.42
N VAL A 131 -1.92 -9.95 -17.15
CA VAL A 131 -1.72 -8.90 -18.15
C VAL A 131 -1.54 -9.50 -19.54
N GLY A 132 -1.99 -8.79 -20.58
CA GLY A 132 -1.79 -9.26 -21.96
C GLY A 132 -0.30 -9.30 -22.35
N SER A 133 0.10 -10.35 -23.06
CA SER A 133 1.47 -10.51 -23.57
C SER A 133 1.85 -9.46 -24.63
N PRO A 134 3.07 -8.89 -24.57
CA PRO A 134 3.55 -7.94 -25.58
C PRO A 134 3.86 -8.62 -26.92
N ASP A 135 4.12 -9.93 -26.91
CA ASP A 135 4.36 -10.72 -28.11
C ASP A 135 3.04 -11.00 -28.85
N PRO A 136 3.00 -10.89 -30.20
CA PRO A 136 1.81 -11.19 -30.99
C PRO A 136 1.30 -12.60 -30.76
N HIS A 137 0.03 -12.73 -30.36
CA HIS A 137 -0.61 -14.04 -30.17
C HIS A 137 -2.12 -13.98 -30.44
N GLY A 138 -2.77 -15.15 -30.41
CA GLY A 138 -4.21 -15.28 -30.67
C GLY A 138 -4.59 -15.07 -32.15
N PRO A 139 -5.89 -15.17 -32.48
CA PRO A 139 -6.38 -15.06 -33.85
C PRO A 139 -6.06 -13.71 -34.50
N MET A 140 -6.08 -12.64 -33.70
CA MET A 140 -5.87 -11.26 -34.17
C MET A 140 -4.40 -10.85 -34.23
N LYS A 141 -3.46 -11.67 -33.71
CA LYS A 141 -2.02 -11.35 -33.59
C LYS A 141 -1.75 -9.96 -33.00
N ALA A 142 -2.63 -9.53 -32.09
CA ALA A 142 -2.51 -8.23 -31.46
C ALA A 142 -1.36 -8.22 -30.44
N ARG A 143 -0.80 -7.04 -30.19
CA ARG A 143 0.22 -6.83 -29.16
C ARG A 143 -0.38 -6.04 -28.02
N SER A 144 -0.24 -6.53 -26.80
CA SER A 144 -0.58 -5.73 -25.62
C SER A 144 0.43 -4.58 -25.47
N LYS A 145 -0.09 -3.37 -25.28
CA LYS A 145 0.69 -2.20 -24.83
C LYS A 145 0.26 -1.77 -23.42
N ASP A 146 -0.60 -2.55 -22.78
CA ASP A 146 -1.32 -2.11 -21.58
C ASP A 146 -0.53 -2.35 -20.28
N GLY A 147 0.61 -3.03 -20.38
CA GLY A 147 1.42 -3.41 -19.22
C GLY A 147 1.88 -2.24 -18.35
N TYR A 148 2.11 -1.05 -18.94
CA TYR A 148 2.50 0.13 -18.14
C TYR A 148 1.31 0.77 -17.42
N PHE A 149 0.08 0.66 -17.93
CA PHE A 149 -1.10 1.16 -17.22
C PHE A 149 -1.32 0.38 -15.92
N GLY A 150 -0.96 -0.91 -15.91
CA GLY A 150 -1.01 -1.74 -14.70
C GLY A 150 -0.08 -1.29 -13.57
N MET A 151 0.89 -0.39 -13.83
CA MET A 151 1.82 0.09 -12.80
C MET A 151 1.12 0.95 -11.74
N ASP A 152 0.22 1.85 -12.15
CA ASP A 152 -0.51 2.68 -11.19
C ASP A 152 -1.43 1.84 -10.30
N LEU A 153 -2.08 0.83 -10.89
CA LEU A 153 -2.84 -0.16 -10.13
C LEU A 153 -1.96 -0.95 -9.15
N ALA A 154 -0.77 -1.38 -9.59
CA ALA A 154 0.15 -2.12 -8.73
C ALA A 154 0.66 -1.27 -7.56
N LEU A 155 0.97 0.01 -7.79
CA LEU A 155 1.35 0.96 -6.73
C LEU A 155 0.21 1.16 -5.73
N PHE A 156 -1.01 1.33 -6.22
CA PHE A 156 -2.20 1.46 -5.39
C PHE A 156 -2.46 0.21 -4.54
N LEU A 157 -2.47 -0.98 -5.16
CA LEU A 157 -2.60 -2.23 -4.42
C LEU A 157 -1.49 -2.37 -3.38
N GLY A 158 -0.26 -1.96 -3.72
CA GLY A 158 0.88 -1.94 -2.81
C GLY A 158 0.70 -1.10 -1.55
N THR A 159 -0.20 -0.10 -1.56
CA THR A 159 -0.51 0.69 -0.35
C THR A 159 -1.16 -0.15 0.74
N PHE A 160 -1.86 -1.22 0.35
CA PHE A 160 -2.53 -2.16 1.24
C PHE A 160 -1.64 -3.33 1.68
N LEU A 161 -0.45 -3.49 1.08
CA LEU A 161 0.43 -4.63 1.33
C LEU A 161 1.48 -4.33 2.42
N THR A 162 1.72 -5.31 3.28
CA THR A 162 2.81 -5.33 4.27
C THR A 162 3.98 -6.19 3.81
N ASN A 163 3.71 -7.24 3.03
CA ASN A 163 4.70 -8.18 2.53
C ASN A 163 4.40 -8.55 1.08
N ILE A 164 5.45 -8.92 0.34
CA ILE A 164 5.35 -9.52 -0.99
C ILE A 164 6.26 -10.74 -0.98
N SER A 165 5.66 -11.92 -0.90
CA SER A 165 6.35 -13.21 -0.77
C SER A 165 6.80 -13.75 -2.13
N GLU A 166 5.99 -13.56 -3.17
CA GLU A 166 6.22 -14.10 -4.51
C GLU A 166 5.69 -13.15 -5.61
N SER A 167 6.14 -13.33 -6.85
CA SER A 167 5.54 -12.63 -7.99
C SER A 167 4.11 -13.12 -8.21
N LYS A 168 3.15 -12.21 -8.17
CA LYS A 168 1.72 -12.46 -8.41
C LYS A 168 1.25 -11.97 -9.78
N VAL A 169 2.17 -11.77 -10.72
CA VAL A 169 1.88 -11.29 -12.08
C VAL A 169 2.24 -12.38 -13.08
N LYS A 170 1.33 -12.67 -14.02
CA LYS A 170 1.57 -13.55 -15.18
C LYS A 170 1.10 -12.90 -16.47
N LEU A 171 1.78 -13.22 -17.57
CA LEU A 171 1.22 -12.96 -18.89
C LEU A 171 0.03 -13.89 -19.14
N ASP A 172 -0.96 -13.41 -19.87
CA ASP A 172 -2.13 -14.19 -20.28
C ASP A 172 -1.76 -15.50 -21.01
N THR A 173 -0.62 -15.51 -21.71
CA THR A 173 -0.05 -16.69 -22.38
C THR A 173 0.59 -17.72 -21.43
N GLU A 174 0.89 -17.33 -20.19
CA GLU A 174 1.50 -18.17 -19.15
C GLU A 174 0.47 -18.71 -18.15
N VAL A 175 -0.77 -18.22 -18.23
CA VAL A 175 -1.87 -18.64 -17.35
C VAL A 175 -2.32 -20.05 -17.72
N LEU A 176 -2.38 -20.92 -16.73
CA LEU A 176 -2.86 -22.30 -16.84
C LEU A 176 -4.27 -22.43 -16.23
N ASP A 177 -5.00 -23.48 -16.60
CA ASP A 177 -6.33 -23.76 -16.06
C ASP A 177 -6.37 -23.83 -14.52
N LYS A 178 -5.31 -24.38 -13.91
CA LYS A 178 -5.19 -24.40 -12.44
C LYS A 178 -5.14 -23.00 -11.85
N ASP A 179 -4.45 -22.07 -12.52
CA ASP A 179 -4.30 -20.70 -12.05
C ASP A 179 -5.67 -20.00 -12.03
N LEU A 180 -6.48 -20.22 -13.07
CA LEU A 180 -7.83 -19.68 -13.19
C LEU A 180 -8.79 -20.22 -12.11
N LYS A 181 -8.61 -21.47 -11.69
CA LYS A 181 -9.50 -22.14 -10.73
C LYS A 181 -9.10 -21.91 -9.28
N GLU A 182 -7.82 -21.75 -9.00
CA GLU A 182 -7.29 -21.71 -7.63
C GLU A 182 -7.16 -20.28 -7.07
N ASN A 183 -7.14 -19.26 -7.94
CA ASN A 183 -6.86 -17.87 -7.53
C ASN A 183 -8.04 -16.95 -7.77
N ASN A 184 -8.15 -15.89 -6.96
CA ASN A 184 -8.85 -14.68 -7.39
C ASN A 184 -8.03 -14.04 -8.51
N LEU A 185 -8.68 -13.36 -9.46
CA LEU A 185 -7.99 -12.82 -10.64
C LEU A 185 -8.17 -11.31 -10.75
N ILE A 186 -7.09 -10.61 -11.03
CA ILE A 186 -7.14 -9.20 -11.48
C ILE A 186 -6.68 -9.21 -12.93
N ILE A 187 -7.63 -9.04 -13.86
CA ILE A 187 -7.39 -9.18 -15.30
C ILE A 187 -7.34 -7.79 -15.91
N LEU A 188 -6.20 -7.46 -16.53
CA LEU A 188 -5.96 -6.17 -17.17
C LEU A 188 -5.85 -6.31 -18.69
N GLY A 189 -6.54 -5.40 -19.38
CA GLY A 189 -6.52 -5.30 -20.83
C GLY A 189 -7.70 -6.00 -21.49
N GLY A 190 -8.10 -5.48 -22.65
CA GLY A 190 -9.27 -5.96 -23.38
C GLY A 190 -9.09 -7.35 -24.01
N PRO A 191 -10.20 -7.98 -24.43
CA PRO A 191 -10.20 -9.35 -24.97
C PRO A 191 -9.41 -9.50 -26.28
N ILE A 192 -9.12 -8.40 -26.97
CA ILE A 192 -8.29 -8.42 -28.19
C ILE A 192 -6.82 -8.77 -27.88
N VAL A 193 -6.33 -8.38 -26.70
CA VAL A 193 -4.90 -8.47 -26.31
C VAL A 193 -4.65 -9.35 -25.09
N ASN A 194 -5.70 -9.89 -24.48
CA ASN A 194 -5.63 -10.75 -23.30
C ASN A 194 -6.59 -11.93 -23.48
N LYS A 195 -6.05 -13.13 -23.65
CA LYS A 195 -6.81 -14.38 -23.86
C LYS A 195 -7.69 -14.74 -22.66
N VAL A 196 -7.26 -14.42 -21.45
CA VAL A 196 -8.08 -14.65 -20.25
C VAL A 196 -9.30 -13.74 -20.28
N ALA A 197 -9.13 -12.47 -20.65
CA ALA A 197 -10.23 -11.53 -20.85
C ALA A 197 -11.17 -11.99 -21.98
N GLU A 198 -10.65 -12.51 -23.09
CA GLU A 198 -11.45 -13.10 -24.18
C GLU A 198 -12.34 -14.24 -23.66
N SER A 199 -11.81 -15.11 -22.80
CA SER A 199 -12.53 -16.27 -22.28
C SER A 199 -13.67 -15.95 -21.28
N LEU A 200 -13.67 -14.73 -20.72
CA LEU A 200 -14.77 -14.23 -19.88
C LEU A 200 -16.04 -14.10 -20.72
N GLY A 201 -15.96 -13.42 -21.86
CA GLY A 201 -17.08 -13.21 -22.79
C GLY A 201 -18.35 -12.75 -22.07
N SER A 202 -19.50 -13.30 -22.46
CA SER A 202 -20.80 -12.98 -21.86
C SER A 202 -21.05 -13.58 -20.46
N LYS A 203 -20.02 -14.13 -19.80
CA LYS A 203 -20.14 -14.69 -18.44
C LYS A 203 -19.95 -13.63 -17.36
N VAL A 204 -19.61 -12.40 -17.73
CA VAL A 204 -19.50 -11.24 -16.84
C VAL A 204 -20.57 -10.20 -17.19
N PRO A 205 -21.00 -9.34 -16.23
CA PRO A 205 -22.11 -8.41 -16.44
C PRO A 205 -21.93 -7.45 -17.62
N ILE A 206 -20.71 -6.95 -17.83
CA ILE A 206 -20.37 -6.04 -18.91
C ILE A 206 -19.22 -6.65 -19.72
N TYR A 207 -19.45 -6.93 -20.99
CA TYR A 207 -18.50 -7.66 -21.83
C TYR A 207 -18.36 -7.06 -23.23
N TYR A 208 -17.21 -7.29 -23.86
CA TYR A 208 -16.98 -6.80 -25.22
C TYR A 208 -17.80 -7.62 -26.23
N ASN A 209 -18.63 -6.92 -27.00
CA ASN A 209 -19.44 -7.51 -28.06
C ASN A 209 -18.79 -7.21 -29.42
N GLU A 210 -18.16 -8.21 -30.03
CA GLU A 210 -17.45 -8.05 -31.31
C GLU A 210 -18.34 -7.53 -32.44
N LYS A 211 -19.61 -7.98 -32.50
CA LYS A 211 -20.55 -7.56 -33.56
C LYS A 211 -20.87 -6.07 -33.45
N LYS A 212 -20.98 -5.57 -32.23
CA LYS A 212 -21.25 -4.15 -31.96
C LYS A 212 -19.99 -3.31 -31.79
N LYS A 213 -18.80 -3.94 -31.78
CA LYS A 213 -17.49 -3.31 -31.59
C LYS A 213 -17.39 -2.44 -30.33
N GLY A 214 -17.96 -2.92 -29.22
CA GLY A 214 -17.99 -2.15 -27.97
C GLY A 214 -18.44 -2.98 -26.79
N PHE A 215 -18.45 -2.37 -25.60
CA PHE A 215 -18.91 -3.04 -24.38
C PHE A 215 -20.43 -3.03 -24.32
N TYR A 216 -21.01 -4.22 -24.16
CA TYR A 216 -22.44 -4.40 -23.92
C TYR A 216 -22.66 -4.66 -22.44
N SER A 217 -23.58 -3.90 -21.84
CA SER A 217 -24.02 -4.09 -20.47
C SER A 217 -25.31 -4.89 -20.44
N THR A 218 -25.28 -6.02 -19.74
CA THR A 218 -26.49 -6.80 -19.46
C THR A 218 -27.41 -6.11 -18.46
N LEU A 219 -26.91 -5.12 -17.72
CA LEU A 219 -27.62 -4.41 -16.65
C LEU A 219 -28.53 -3.32 -17.23
N SER A 220 -28.00 -2.48 -18.13
CA SER A 220 -28.79 -1.43 -18.80
C SER A 220 -29.29 -1.80 -20.18
N GLY A 221 -28.78 -2.88 -20.78
CA GLY A 221 -29.03 -3.23 -22.17
C GLY A 221 -28.36 -2.31 -23.20
N LYS A 222 -27.51 -1.37 -22.77
CA LYS A 222 -26.81 -0.41 -23.63
C LYS A 222 -25.53 -1.01 -24.23
N THR A 223 -25.05 -0.36 -25.30
CA THR A 223 -23.73 -0.66 -25.88
C THR A 223 -22.92 0.62 -25.99
N TYR A 224 -21.72 0.58 -25.47
CA TYR A 224 -20.79 1.70 -25.43
C TYR A 224 -19.65 1.42 -26.40
N VAL A 225 -19.37 2.36 -27.30
CA VAL A 225 -18.48 2.14 -28.46
C VAL A 225 -17.33 3.16 -28.57
N HIS A 226 -17.31 4.19 -27.73
CA HIS A 226 -16.28 5.25 -27.75
C HIS A 226 -14.92 4.71 -27.29
N GLU A 227 -13.82 5.25 -27.81
CA GLU A 227 -12.49 4.68 -27.55
C GLU A 227 -12.04 4.88 -26.10
N GLU A 228 -12.51 5.98 -25.48
CA GLU A 228 -12.32 6.41 -24.10
C GLU A 228 -13.16 5.61 -23.10
N VAL A 229 -14.07 4.76 -23.60
CA VAL A 229 -14.87 3.89 -22.74
C VAL A 229 -14.04 2.72 -22.24
N GLY A 230 -14.16 2.48 -20.94
CA GLY A 230 -13.75 1.23 -20.34
C GLY A 230 -14.73 0.70 -19.31
N VAL A 231 -14.36 -0.43 -18.73
CA VAL A 231 -15.21 -1.24 -17.86
C VAL A 231 -14.43 -1.75 -16.68
N ILE A 232 -15.14 -1.87 -15.56
CA ILE A 232 -14.67 -2.50 -14.35
C ILE A 232 -15.75 -3.51 -13.97
N ASN A 233 -15.44 -4.82 -14.01
CA ASN A 233 -16.32 -5.84 -13.46
C ASN A 233 -15.70 -6.41 -12.19
N ILE A 234 -16.41 -6.31 -11.07
CA ILE A 234 -16.06 -6.98 -9.82
C ILE A 234 -17.17 -7.98 -9.52
N CYS A 235 -16.88 -9.27 -9.73
CA CYS A 235 -17.88 -10.32 -9.69
C CYS A 235 -17.28 -11.70 -9.37
N LYS A 236 -18.14 -12.71 -9.20
CA LYS A 236 -17.71 -14.11 -9.06
C LYS A 236 -16.99 -14.57 -10.32
N SER A 237 -15.94 -15.36 -10.13
CA SER A 237 -15.16 -15.90 -11.22
C SER A 237 -15.98 -16.92 -12.02
N PRO A 238 -16.06 -16.78 -13.36
CA PRO A 238 -16.70 -17.78 -14.20
C PRO A 238 -15.90 -19.09 -14.28
N PHE A 239 -14.68 -19.11 -13.76
CA PHE A 239 -13.81 -20.29 -13.72
C PHE A 239 -13.96 -21.09 -12.42
N ASN A 240 -14.35 -20.41 -11.32
CA ASN A 240 -14.66 -21.01 -10.03
C ASN A 240 -15.57 -20.08 -9.20
N PRO A 241 -16.81 -20.49 -8.83
CA PRO A 241 -17.74 -19.64 -8.09
C PRO A 241 -17.27 -19.25 -6.68
N ASP A 242 -16.31 -19.98 -6.10
CA ASP A 242 -15.70 -19.66 -4.80
C ASP A 242 -14.63 -18.56 -4.90
N LYS A 243 -14.25 -18.16 -6.13
CA LYS A 243 -13.25 -17.13 -6.41
C LYS A 243 -13.91 -15.90 -7.02
N GLU A 244 -13.19 -14.80 -6.99
CA GLU A 244 -13.63 -13.51 -7.53
C GLU A 244 -12.67 -12.98 -8.58
N ILE A 245 -13.22 -12.13 -9.46
CA ILE A 245 -12.44 -11.42 -10.45
C ILE A 245 -12.66 -9.91 -10.34
N ILE A 246 -11.59 -9.17 -10.58
CA ILE A 246 -11.62 -7.77 -10.99
C ILE A 246 -11.16 -7.75 -12.44
N PHE A 247 -12.02 -7.37 -13.36
CA PHE A 247 -11.71 -7.23 -14.77
C PHE A 247 -11.75 -5.76 -15.17
N ILE A 248 -10.60 -5.22 -15.59
CA ILE A 248 -10.42 -3.81 -15.95
C ILE A 248 -9.92 -3.74 -17.40
N ALA A 249 -10.72 -3.13 -18.27
CA ALA A 249 -10.40 -3.05 -19.70
C ALA A 249 -11.04 -1.84 -20.40
N GLY A 250 -10.37 -1.34 -21.43
CA GLY A 250 -10.92 -0.37 -22.36
C GLY A 250 -11.20 -0.95 -23.74
N ILE A 251 -11.96 -0.20 -24.54
CA ILE A 251 -12.07 -0.45 -25.99
C ILE A 251 -10.71 -0.19 -26.64
N ARG A 252 -10.05 0.89 -26.20
CA ARG A 252 -8.67 1.24 -26.52
C ARG A 252 -7.88 1.52 -25.24
N ASN A 253 -6.61 1.86 -25.43
CA ASN A 253 -5.69 2.26 -24.37
C ASN A 253 -6.24 3.41 -23.51
N SER A 254 -6.93 4.40 -24.11
CA SER A 254 -7.59 5.50 -23.39
C SER A 254 -8.65 4.97 -22.43
N GLY A 255 -9.53 4.07 -22.88
CA GLY A 255 -10.51 3.42 -22.01
C GLY A 255 -9.90 2.54 -20.91
N THR A 256 -8.78 1.85 -21.17
CA THR A 256 -8.08 1.07 -20.13
C THR A 256 -7.52 2.00 -19.08
N LYS A 257 -6.92 3.13 -19.50
CA LYS A 257 -6.45 4.18 -18.60
C LYS A 257 -7.59 4.79 -17.78
N ALA A 258 -8.73 5.08 -18.39
CA ALA A 258 -9.92 5.59 -17.70
C ALA A 258 -10.41 4.59 -16.64
N SER A 259 -10.48 3.30 -16.96
CA SER A 259 -10.91 2.26 -16.02
C SER A 259 -9.98 2.14 -14.82
N ILE A 260 -8.67 2.21 -15.05
CA ILE A 260 -7.69 2.20 -13.96
C ILE A 260 -7.85 3.47 -13.13
N MET A 261 -7.96 4.63 -13.75
CA MET A 261 -8.15 5.89 -13.04
C MET A 261 -9.42 5.88 -12.17
N ALA A 262 -10.53 5.35 -12.67
CA ALA A 262 -11.76 5.21 -11.90
C ALA A 262 -11.56 4.27 -10.71
N PHE A 263 -10.86 3.15 -10.90
CA PHE A 263 -10.53 2.23 -9.82
C PHE A 263 -9.69 2.90 -8.72
N LEU A 264 -8.77 3.78 -9.08
CA LEU A 264 -7.89 4.49 -8.16
C LEU A 264 -8.57 5.65 -7.43
N LYS A 265 -9.39 6.43 -8.14
CA LYS A 265 -9.96 7.69 -7.64
C LYS A 265 -11.38 7.54 -7.07
N LYS A 266 -12.14 6.54 -7.51
CA LYS A 266 -13.59 6.41 -7.27
C LYS A 266 -13.97 5.07 -6.62
N LEU A 267 -13.08 4.52 -5.78
CA LEU A 267 -13.28 3.20 -5.14
C LEU A 267 -14.60 3.14 -4.35
N ASP A 268 -14.95 4.21 -3.64
CA ASP A 268 -16.20 4.30 -2.88
C ASP A 268 -17.43 4.22 -3.80
N GLU A 269 -17.44 4.92 -4.93
CA GLU A 269 -18.52 4.85 -5.93
C GLU A 269 -18.60 3.46 -6.59
N LEU A 270 -17.47 2.76 -6.76
CA LEU A 270 -17.46 1.36 -7.21
C LEU A 270 -18.09 0.43 -6.17
N GLU A 271 -17.85 0.69 -4.88
CA GLU A 271 -18.45 -0.06 -3.77
C GLU A 271 -19.96 0.13 -3.67
N GLU A 272 -20.52 1.28 -4.08
CA GLU A 272 -21.97 1.49 -4.13
C GLU A 272 -22.69 0.53 -5.10
N GLY A 273 -22.03 0.09 -6.19
CA GLY A 273 -22.58 -0.86 -7.17
C GLY A 273 -23.53 -0.26 -8.21
N ASN A 274 -23.76 -0.99 -9.32
CA ASN A 274 -24.31 -0.47 -10.58
C ASN A 274 -25.58 0.38 -10.39
N SER A 275 -25.73 1.45 -11.16
CA SER A 275 -26.89 2.35 -11.10
C SER A 275 -28.19 1.66 -11.49
N ASN A 276 -28.14 0.57 -12.26
CA ASN A 276 -29.28 -0.26 -12.61
C ASN A 276 -29.47 -1.45 -11.66
N ASP A 277 -28.42 -1.85 -10.92
CA ASP A 277 -28.44 -2.93 -9.92
C ASP A 277 -27.31 -2.74 -8.90
N SER A 278 -27.66 -2.22 -7.72
CA SER A 278 -26.70 -1.88 -6.66
C SER A 278 -25.95 -3.09 -6.09
N ASP A 279 -26.46 -4.31 -6.28
CA ASP A 279 -25.79 -5.52 -5.80
C ASP A 279 -24.62 -5.93 -6.71
N ILE A 280 -24.61 -5.45 -7.96
CA ILE A 280 -23.58 -5.79 -8.95
C ILE A 280 -22.52 -4.70 -9.00
N LYS A 281 -21.28 -5.03 -8.60
CA LYS A 281 -20.15 -4.10 -8.57
C LYS A 281 -19.43 -4.00 -9.92
N SER A 282 -20.21 -3.79 -10.98
CA SER A 282 -19.71 -3.63 -12.35
C SER A 282 -20.12 -2.27 -12.90
N ARG A 283 -19.21 -1.57 -13.57
CA ARG A 283 -19.39 -0.19 -14.05
C ARG A 283 -18.85 -0.01 -15.46
N VAL A 284 -19.48 0.89 -16.20
CA VAL A 284 -18.90 1.49 -17.40
C VAL A 284 -18.38 2.86 -17.03
N VAL A 285 -17.19 3.19 -17.52
CA VAL A 285 -16.58 4.49 -17.29
C VAL A 285 -16.15 5.12 -18.61
N GLU A 286 -16.04 6.44 -18.63
CA GLU A 286 -15.56 7.20 -19.78
C GLU A 286 -14.46 8.16 -19.34
N GLY A 287 -13.34 8.09 -20.05
CA GLY A 287 -12.23 9.01 -19.85
C GLY A 287 -12.54 10.40 -20.38
N LEU A 288 -12.17 11.42 -19.62
CA LEU A 288 -12.29 12.82 -19.99
C LEU A 288 -10.88 13.40 -20.19
N ASP A 289 -10.79 14.35 -21.11
CA ASP A 289 -9.60 15.17 -21.39
C ASP A 289 -9.98 16.63 -21.08
N LEU A 290 -9.77 17.04 -19.83
CA LEU A 290 -10.20 18.35 -19.34
C LEU A 290 -9.26 19.48 -19.78
N ASP A 291 -7.97 19.19 -19.94
CA ASP A 291 -6.97 20.17 -20.37
C ASP A 291 -6.72 20.18 -21.90
N SER A 292 -7.40 19.29 -22.63
CA SER A 292 -7.38 19.18 -24.09
C SER A 292 -6.00 18.82 -24.68
N ASP A 293 -5.18 18.07 -23.96
CA ASP A 293 -3.87 17.61 -24.42
C ASP A 293 -3.91 16.26 -25.18
N GLY A 294 -5.09 15.66 -25.29
CA GLY A 294 -5.33 14.36 -25.92
C GLY A 294 -5.11 13.17 -24.99
N ILE A 295 -4.92 13.41 -23.69
CA ILE A 295 -4.65 12.39 -22.68
C ILE A 295 -5.78 12.40 -21.65
N VAL A 296 -6.32 11.21 -21.36
CA VAL A 296 -7.31 11.06 -20.28
C VAL A 296 -6.70 11.50 -18.94
N ASP A 297 -7.26 12.55 -18.33
CA ASP A 297 -6.83 13.17 -17.07
C ASP A 297 -7.88 13.06 -15.95
N ASP A 298 -9.14 12.84 -16.33
CA ASP A 298 -10.26 12.57 -15.44
C ASP A 298 -11.19 11.45 -15.95
N VAL A 299 -12.16 11.05 -15.14
CA VAL A 299 -13.05 9.92 -15.46
C VAL A 299 -14.45 10.06 -14.87
N GLU A 300 -15.46 9.73 -15.66
CA GLU A 300 -16.86 9.66 -15.24
C GLU A 300 -17.38 8.21 -15.20
N ILE A 301 -18.27 7.90 -14.25
CA ILE A 301 -19.00 6.63 -14.20
C ILE A 301 -20.30 6.81 -14.97
N LEU A 302 -20.49 6.03 -16.04
CA LEU A 302 -21.67 6.13 -16.92
C LEU A 302 -22.86 5.30 -16.43
N GLU A 303 -22.59 4.20 -15.74
CA GLU A 303 -23.59 3.35 -15.09
C GLU A 303 -23.02 2.52 -13.95
#